data_AF-A0A853EJ89-F1
#
_entry.id   AF-A0A853EJ89-F1
#
_cell.length_a   1.000
_cell.length_b   1.000
_cell.length_c   1.000
_cell.angle_alpha   90.00
_cell.angle_beta   90.00
_cell.angle_gamma   90.00
#
_symmetry.space_group_name_H-M   'P 1'
#
loop_
_entity.id
_entity.type
_entity.pdbx_description
1 polymer ?
#
loop_
_entity_poly.entity_id
_entity_poly.type
_entity_poly.pdbx_seq_one_letter_code
_entity_poly.pdbx_strand_id
1 'polypeptide(L)'
;MGSQLEFSAEPASKVSTSASDCADEITRTTGDQEVTSSATLAGTSLTDKASTAGTAVSSARTTFSSRLTKHSNGMYNAAKDVAAADEGSANGTRSL
;
A
#
# COMPACT_ATOMS: atom_id res chain seq x y z
N MET A 1 4.99 30.72 -17.30
CA MET A 1 5.09 30.39 -15.86
C MET A 1 4.60 28.96 -15.72
N GLY A 2 5.53 28.00 -15.70
CA GLY A 2 5.20 26.58 -15.57
C GLY A 2 4.85 26.28 -14.13
N SER A 3 3.69 25.67 -13.91
CA SER A 3 3.24 25.19 -12.61
C SER A 3 4.23 24.12 -12.15
N GLN A 4 5.08 24.44 -11.17
CA GLN A 4 5.82 23.40 -10.47
C GLN A 4 4.78 22.47 -9.84
N LEU A 5 4.85 21.19 -10.18
CA LEU A 5 4.18 20.17 -9.39
C LEU A 5 4.77 20.28 -7.99
N GLU A 6 3.99 20.74 -7.00
CA GLU A 6 4.38 20.78 -5.58
C GLU A 6 4.46 19.37 -4.99
N PHE A 7 5.22 18.49 -5.64
CA PHE A 7 5.51 17.15 -5.15
C PHE A 7 6.94 17.14 -4.62
N SER A 8 7.13 17.77 -3.46
CA SER A 8 8.43 17.71 -2.78
C SER A 8 8.76 16.26 -2.39
N ALA A 9 10.01 15.86 -2.58
CA ALA A 9 10.47 14.49 -2.31
C ALA A 9 10.29 14.06 -0.83
N GLU A 10 10.26 15.02 0.09
CA GLU A 10 10.09 14.77 1.52
C GLU A 10 8.64 14.34 1.89
N PRO A 11 7.57 15.06 1.49
CA PRO A 11 6.21 14.58 1.66
C PRO A 11 5.93 13.25 0.93
N ALA A 12 6.52 13.05 -0.26
CA ALA A 12 6.36 11.79 -1.00
C ALA A 12 6.95 10.58 -0.24
N SER A 13 8.13 10.74 0.35
CA SER A 13 8.80 9.70 1.14
C SER A 13 8.03 9.37 2.43
N LYS A 14 7.45 10.37 3.10
CA LYS A 14 6.61 10.14 4.29
C LYS A 14 5.35 9.34 3.95
N VAL A 15 4.67 9.69 2.86
CA VAL A 15 3.46 8.97 2.43
C VAL A 15 3.79 7.56 1.93
N SER A 16 4.93 7.34 1.26
CA SER A 16 5.34 5.98 0.89
C SER A 16 5.61 5.10 2.11
N THR A 17 6.24 5.63 3.15
CA THR A 17 6.47 4.89 4.40
C THR A 17 5.16 4.55 5.09
N SER A 18 4.26 5.53 5.28
CA SER A 18 2.95 5.29 5.90
C SER A 18 2.11 4.27 5.12
N ALA A 19 2.19 4.27 3.78
CA ALA A 19 1.56 3.26 2.95
C ALA A 19 2.17 1.87 3.19
N SER A 20 3.50 1.75 3.25
CA SER A 20 4.17 0.48 3.53
C SER A 20 3.77 -0.08 4.90
N ASP A 21 3.86 0.73 5.95
CA ASP A 21 3.53 0.32 7.32
C ASP A 21 2.07 -0.16 7.43
N CYS A 22 1.16 0.51 6.73
CA CYS A 22 -0.24 0.10 6.68
C CYS A 22 -0.44 -1.22 5.91
N ALA A 23 0.33 -1.48 4.86
CA ALA A 23 0.28 -2.74 4.13
C ALA A 23 0.73 -3.92 5.00
N ASP A 24 1.78 -3.70 5.80
CA ASP A 24 2.31 -4.68 6.75
C ASP A 24 1.32 -4.98 7.87
N GLU A 25 0.71 -3.95 8.45
CA GLU A 25 -0.29 -4.12 9.51
C GLU A 25 -1.53 -4.90 9.04
N ILE A 26 -2.00 -4.64 7.81
CA ILE A 26 -3.13 -5.38 7.21
C ILE A 26 -2.75 -6.83 6.94
N THR A 27 -1.50 -7.09 6.55
CA THR A 27 -0.97 -8.44 6.37
C THR A 27 -0.91 -9.21 7.70
N ARG A 28 -0.51 -8.52 8.77
CA ARG A 28 -0.42 -9.07 10.14
C ARG A 28 -1.79 -9.34 10.78
N THR A 29 -2.85 -8.71 10.29
CA THR A 29 -4.19 -8.83 10.86
C THR A 29 -4.77 -10.23 10.65
N THR A 30 -5.13 -10.92 11.75
CA THR A 30 -5.55 -12.33 11.77
C THR A 30 -7.06 -12.56 11.88
N GLY A 31 -7.90 -11.53 11.72
CA GLY A 31 -9.36 -11.65 11.95
C GLY A 31 -10.09 -12.66 11.05
N ASP A 32 -9.51 -13.04 9.90
CA ASP A 32 -10.00 -14.16 9.09
C ASP A 32 -9.72 -15.50 9.77
N GLN A 33 -8.59 -15.66 10.46
CA GLN A 33 -8.25 -16.91 11.14
C GLN A 33 -9.28 -17.23 12.21
N GLU A 34 -9.76 -16.23 12.96
CA GLU A 34 -10.82 -16.40 13.96
C GLU A 34 -12.16 -16.88 13.34
N VAL A 35 -12.51 -16.35 12.16
CA VAL A 35 -13.70 -16.75 11.41
C VAL A 35 -13.53 -18.16 10.81
N THR A 36 -12.35 -18.47 10.29
CA THR A 36 -12.04 -19.75 9.65
C THR A 36 -11.85 -20.87 10.67
N SER A 37 -11.35 -20.55 11.87
CA SER A 37 -11.12 -21.48 12.98
C SER A 37 -12.35 -21.66 13.89
N SER A 38 -13.47 -21.02 13.56
CA SER A 38 -14.73 -21.17 14.30
C SER A 38 -15.24 -22.60 14.18
N ALA A 39 -14.77 -23.49 15.06
CA ALA A 39 -15.13 -24.89 15.06
C ALA A 39 -16.55 -25.07 15.58
N THR A 40 -17.39 -25.74 14.78
CA THR A 40 -18.73 -26.23 15.14
C THR A 40 -19.77 -25.13 15.37
N LEU A 41 -20.05 -24.34 14.33
CA LEU A 41 -21.20 -23.45 14.34
C LEU A 41 -22.49 -24.28 14.27
N ALA A 42 -23.38 -24.10 15.25
CA ALA A 42 -24.64 -24.85 15.33
C ALA A 42 -25.63 -24.41 14.23
N GLY A 43 -25.88 -25.29 13.26
CA GLY A 43 -26.78 -25.04 12.14
C GLY A 43 -26.19 -25.56 10.83
N THR A 44 -27.05 -25.96 9.88
CA THR A 44 -26.61 -26.47 8.57
C THR A 44 -25.80 -25.41 7.82
N SER A 45 -24.62 -25.79 7.32
CA SER A 45 -23.72 -24.97 6.46
C SER A 45 -23.08 -23.72 7.08
N LEU A 46 -23.25 -23.45 8.37
CA LEU A 46 -22.66 -22.24 8.98
C LEU A 46 -21.12 -22.29 9.00
N THR A 47 -20.55 -23.46 9.30
CA THR A 47 -19.09 -23.69 9.22
C THR A 47 -18.56 -23.43 7.80
N ASP A 48 -19.27 -23.91 6.76
CA ASP A 48 -18.86 -23.70 5.36
C ASP A 48 -18.96 -22.23 4.94
N LYS A 49 -20.02 -21.54 5.38
CA LYS A 49 -20.20 -20.10 5.16
C LYS A 49 -19.11 -19.28 5.87
N ALA A 50 -18.77 -19.64 7.11
CA ALA A 50 -17.70 -19.00 7.85
C ALA A 50 -16.34 -19.22 7.17
N SER A 51 -16.04 -20.44 6.74
CA SER A 51 -14.82 -20.75 5.97
C SER A 51 -14.74 -19.95 4.66
N THR A 52 -15.85 -19.84 3.93
CA THR A 52 -15.92 -19.04 2.70
C THR A 52 -15.69 -17.56 2.98
N ALA A 53 -16.31 -17.02 4.04
CA ALA A 53 -16.13 -15.63 4.45
C ALA A 53 -14.69 -15.35 4.88
N GLY A 54 -14.08 -16.23 5.69
CA GLY A 54 -12.67 -16.11 6.10
C GLY A 54 -11.74 -16.08 4.89
N THR A 55 -11.93 -16.98 3.93
CA THR A 55 -11.15 -17.02 2.68
C THR A 55 -11.30 -15.72 1.85
N ALA A 56 -12.53 -15.20 1.74
CA ALA A 56 -12.79 -13.96 1.01
C ALA A 56 -12.12 -12.75 1.68
N VAL A 57 -12.21 -12.65 3.01
CA VAL A 57 -11.54 -11.59 3.79
C VAL A 57 -10.01 -11.69 3.64
N SER A 58 -9.45 -12.88 3.74
CA SER A 58 -8.01 -13.13 3.55
C SER A 58 -7.53 -12.68 2.16
N SER A 59 -8.30 -13.00 1.12
CA SER A 59 -8.02 -12.59 -0.26
C SER A 59 -8.10 -11.07 -0.45
N ALA A 60 -9.11 -10.43 0.16
CA ALA A 60 -9.29 -8.99 0.11
C ALA A 60 -8.12 -8.24 0.78
N ARG A 61 -7.68 -8.69 1.96
CA ARG A 61 -6.52 -8.12 2.66
C ARG A 61 -5.24 -8.25 1.84
N THR A 62 -4.97 -9.45 1.32
CA THR A 62 -3.80 -9.70 0.48
C THR A 62 -3.78 -8.78 -0.74
N THR A 63 -4.92 -8.62 -1.40
CA THR A 63 -5.06 -7.72 -2.56
C THR A 63 -4.84 -6.26 -2.18
N PHE A 64 -5.41 -5.82 -1.06
CA PHE A 64 -5.27 -4.45 -0.58
C PHE A 64 -3.82 -4.13 -0.20
N SER A 65 -3.16 -4.97 0.60
CA SER A 65 -1.74 -4.82 0.96
C SER A 65 -0.83 -4.79 -0.27
N SER A 66 -1.09 -5.65 -1.26
CA SER A 66 -0.34 -5.64 -2.53
C SER A 66 -0.48 -4.31 -3.28
N ARG A 67 -1.70 -3.77 -3.35
CA ARG A 67 -1.95 -2.46 -3.99
C ARG A 67 -1.24 -1.33 -3.26
N LEU A 68 -1.25 -1.36 -1.93
CA LEU A 68 -0.63 -0.33 -1.11
C LEU A 68 0.91 -0.37 -1.19
N THR A 69 1.49 -1.57 -1.23
CA THR A 69 2.93 -1.77 -1.50
C THR A 69 3.32 -1.21 -2.87
N LYS A 70 2.55 -1.53 -3.92
CA LYS A 70 2.79 -1.00 -5.27
C LYS A 70 2.68 0.52 -5.31
N HIS A 71 1.72 1.09 -4.58
CA HIS A 71 1.55 2.53 -4.48
C HIS A 71 2.75 3.19 -3.79
N SER A 72 3.19 2.64 -2.65
CA SER A 72 4.39 3.10 -1.93
C SER A 72 5.63 3.12 -2.83
N ASN A 73 5.89 2.01 -3.54
CA ASN A 73 7.01 1.93 -4.49
C ASN A 73 6.89 2.96 -5.64
N GLY A 74 5.68 3.15 -6.16
CA GLY A 74 5.42 4.15 -7.20
C GLY A 74 5.70 5.58 -6.73
N MET A 75 5.30 5.92 -5.50
CA MET A 75 5.58 7.22 -4.90
C MET A 75 7.07 7.45 -4.65
N TYR A 76 7.77 6.43 -4.15
CA TYR A 76 9.21 6.50 -3.95
C TYR A 76 9.96 6.74 -5.26
N ASN A 77 9.61 6.00 -6.32
CA ASN A 77 10.22 6.17 -7.64
C ASN A 77 9.92 7.55 -8.22
N ALA A 78 8.67 8.02 -8.13
CA ALA A 78 8.30 9.36 -8.59
C ALA A 78 9.06 10.46 -7.84
N ALA A 79 9.25 10.32 -6.52
CA ALA A 79 10.05 11.25 -5.73
C ALA A 79 11.51 11.29 -6.18
N LYS A 80 12.09 10.13 -6.50
CA LYS A 80 13.44 10.05 -7.08
C LYS A 80 13.53 10.72 -8.44
N ASP A 81 12.56 10.51 -9.32
CA ASP A 81 12.55 11.09 -10.66
C ASP A 81 12.44 12.62 -10.60
N VAL A 82 11.63 13.16 -9.67
CA VAL A 82 11.55 14.62 -9.42
C VAL A 82 12.89 15.15 -8.93
N ALA A 83 13.51 14.50 -7.93
CA ALA A 83 14.82 14.93 -7.42
C ALA A 83 15.90 14.94 -8.52
N ALA A 84 15.93 13.91 -9.37
CA ALA A 84 16.87 13.86 -10.50
C ALA A 84 16.59 14.96 -11.55
N ALA A 85 15.33 15.29 -11.80
CA ALA A 85 14.95 16.38 -12.71
C ALA A 85 15.37 17.75 -12.14
N ASP A 86 15.19 17.96 -10.84
CA ASP A 86 15.62 19.19 -10.15
C ASP A 86 17.15 19.36 -10.19
N GLU A 87 17.90 18.29 -9.93
CA GLU A 87 19.37 18.29 -10.05
C GLU A 87 19.83 18.58 -11.48
N GLY A 88 19.21 17.92 -12.48
CA GLY A 88 19.51 18.14 -13.90
C GLY A 88 19.21 19.57 -14.34
N SER A 89 18.08 20.12 -13.90
CA SER A 89 17.68 21.51 -14.15
C SER A 89 18.70 22.48 -13.55
N ALA A 90 19.04 22.33 -12.26
CA ALA A 90 20.02 23.17 -11.58
C ALA A 90 21.40 23.16 -12.26
N ASN A 91 21.83 22.01 -12.79
CA ASN A 91 23.10 21.89 -13.51
C ASN A 91 23.06 22.53 -14.92
N GLY A 92 21.91 22.46 -15.59
CA GLY A 92 21.66 23.12 -16.87
C GLY A 92 21.67 24.64 -16.75
N THR A 93 21.09 25.20 -15.69
CA THR A 93 21.09 26.66 -15.43
C THR A 93 22.46 27.21 -15.07
N ARG A 94 23.39 26.37 -14.58
CA ARG A 94 24.75 26.76 -14.17
C ARG A 94 25.76 26.76 -15.32
N SER A 95 25.40 26.18 -16.47
CA SER A 95 26.25 26.09 -17.67
C SER A 95 25.90 27.13 -18.75
N LEU A 96 25.00 28.07 -18.46
CA LEU A 96 24.65 29.23 -19.29
C LEU A 96 25.17 30.52 -18.66
#